data_AF-A0A124G6J8-F1
#
_entry.id   AF-A0A124G6J8-F1
#
_cell.length_a   1.000
_cell.length_b   1.000
_cell.length_c   1.000
_cell.angle_alpha   90.00
_cell.angle_beta   90.00
_cell.angle_gamma   90.00
#
_symmetry.space_group_name_H-M   'P 1'
#
loop_
_entity.id
_entity.type
_entity.pdbx_description
1 polymer ?
#
loop_
_entity_poly.entity_id
_entity_poly.type
_entity_poly.pdbx_seq_one_letter_code
_entity_poly.pdbx_strand_id
1 'polypeptide(L)' 'MFTQKDIEQLREKGITQDQLSRQLRFFSTGFPFLQIVAPASHFRGIMKVDEQQEQAYLKR' A
#
# COMPACT_ATOMS: atom_id res chain seq x y z
N MET A 1 12.89 7.48 20.66
CA MET A 1 13.92 6.79 19.85
C MET A 1 13.59 5.30 19.90
N PHE A 2 13.64 4.57 18.78
CA PHE A 2 13.26 3.16 18.73
C PHE A 2 14.20 2.31 19.57
N THR A 3 13.64 1.32 20.27
CA THR A 3 14.42 0.30 20.96
C THR A 3 14.90 -0.76 19.97
N GLN A 4 15.88 -1.57 20.38
CA GLN A 4 16.37 -2.69 19.58
C GLN A 4 15.25 -3.68 19.21
N LYS A 5 14.34 -3.93 20.17
CA LYS A 5 13.15 -4.77 19.97
C LYS A 5 12.22 -4.21 18.89
N ASP A 6 12.01 -2.89 18.86
CA ASP A 6 11.18 -2.24 17.85
C ASP A 6 11.79 -2.40 16.45
N ILE A 7 13.12 -2.26 16.33
CA ILE A 7 13.84 -2.43 15.07
C ILE A 7 13.74 -3.87 14.56
N GLU A 8 13.83 -4.87 15.44
CA GLU A 8 13.67 -6.28 15.11
C GLU A 8 12.26 -6.59 14.60
N GLN A 9 11.23 -6.10 15.31
CA GLN A 9 9.84 -6.28 14.89
C GLN A 9 9.54 -5.64 13.53
N LEU A 10 10.10 -4.46 13.26
CA LEU A 10 9.96 -3.80 11.96
C LEU A 10 10.65 -4.60 10.85
N ARG A 11 11.84 -5.16 11.13
CA ARG A 11 12.55 -6.03 10.19
C ARG A 11 11.78 -7.31 9.89
N GLU A 12 11.18 -7.96 10.90
CA GLU A 12 10.33 -9.15 10.72
C GLU A 12 9.12 -8.87 9.81
N LYS A 13 8.60 -7.63 9.85
CA LYS A 13 7.53 -7.15 8.97
C LYS A 13 8.02 -6.70 7.58
N GLY A 14 9.31 -6.86 7.28
CA GLY A 14 9.92 -6.45 6.01
C GLY A 14 10.10 -4.93 5.86
N ILE A 15 10.05 -4.17 6.96
CA ILE A 15 10.24 -2.72 6.95
C ILE A 15 11.72 -2.41 7.16
N THR A 16 12.31 -1.75 6.18
CA THR A 16 13.70 -1.29 6.24
C THR A 16 13.83 0.03 6.99
N GLN A 17 15.02 0.32 7.53
CA GLN A 17 15.35 1.60 8.17
C GLN A 17 15.10 2.81 7.25
N ASP A 18 15.35 2.67 5.96
CA ASP A 18 15.16 3.73 4.96
C ASP A 18 13.67 4.03 4.75
N GLN A 19 12.83 2.98 4.65
CA GLN A 19 11.38 3.10 4.57
C GLN A 19 10.81 3.75 5.84
N LEU A 20 11.27 3.34 7.02
CA LEU A 20 10.87 3.92 8.29
C LEU A 20 11.20 5.42 8.35
N SER A 21 12.43 5.80 7.99
CA SER A 21 12.87 7.19 7.97
C SER A 21 12.05 8.03 6.99
N ARG A 22 11.74 7.49 5.82
CA ARG A 22 10.90 8.13 4.82
C ARG A 22 9.46 8.35 5.31
N GLN A 23 8.87 7.38 5.99
CA GLN A 23 7.53 7.49 6.56
C GLN A 23 7.47 8.54 7.67
N LEU A 24 8.44 8.53 8.60
CA LEU A 24 8.53 9.53 9.68
C LEU A 24 8.67 10.95 9.14
N ARG A 25 9.44 11.11 8.06
CA ARG A 25 9.52 12.38 7.34
C ARG A 25 8.14 12.79 6.81
N PHE A 26 7.41 11.91 6.14
CA PHE A 26 6.06 12.22 5.64
C PHE A 26 5.06 12.54 6.76
N PHE A 27 5.13 11.90 7.92
CA PHE A 27 4.31 12.30 9.07
C PHE A 27 4.62 13.73 9.54
N SER A 28 5.89 14.15 9.41
CA SER A 28 6.33 15.48 9.85
C SER A 28 6.06 16.57 8.81
N THR A 29 6.26 16.26 7.53
CA THR A 29 6.21 17.22 6.40
C THR A 29 4.91 17.14 5.59
N GLY A 30 4.03 16.20 5.94
CA GLY A 30 2.92 15.80 5.09
C GLY A 30 3.35 14.83 3.98
N PHE A 31 2.34 14.18 3.39
CA PHE A 31 2.51 13.31 2.24
C PHE A 31 2.53 14.14 0.95
N PRO A 32 3.30 13.73 -0.06
CA PRO A 32 3.23 14.36 -1.37
C PRO A 32 1.81 14.24 -1.94
N PHE A 33 1.40 15.23 -2.73
CA PHE A 33 0.12 15.17 -3.45
C PHE A 33 0.09 13.94 -4.37
N LEU A 34 -1.08 13.29 -4.42
CA LEU A 34 -1.30 12.18 -5.34
C LEU A 34 -1.17 12.69 -6.79
N GLN A 35 -0.45 11.94 -7.61
CA GLN A 35 -0.40 12.17 -9.05
C GLN A 35 -1.66 11.61 -9.71
N ILE A 36 -2.79 12.30 -9.53
CA ILE A 36 -4.07 11.88 -10.07
C ILE A 36 -4.06 12.15 -11.57
N VAL A 37 -4.08 11.08 -12.37
CA VAL A 37 -4.09 11.19 -13.84
C VAL A 37 -5.52 11.23 -14.39
N ALA A 38 -6.41 10.36 -13.90
CA ALA A 38 -7.83 10.29 -14.27
C ALA A 38 -8.58 9.39 -13.26
N PRO A 39 -9.92 9.49 -13.18
CA PRO A 39 -10.73 8.52 -12.45
C PRO A 39 -10.53 7.09 -12.97
N ALA A 40 -10.66 6.11 -12.08
CA ALA A 40 -10.68 4.72 -12.47
C ALA A 40 -11.95 4.41 -13.28
N SER A 41 -11.82 3.63 -14.35
CA SER A 41 -12.92 3.22 -15.22
C SER A 41 -12.75 1.76 -15.64
N HIS A 42 -13.78 1.19 -16.26
CA HIS A 42 -13.75 -0.17 -16.83
C HIS A 42 -12.54 -0.42 -17.75
N PHE A 43 -12.06 0.61 -18.45
CA PHE A 43 -10.92 0.49 -19.37
C PHE A 43 -9.60 0.96 -18.73
N ARG A 44 -9.65 1.51 -17.51
CA ARG A 44 -8.50 2.13 -16.84
C ARG A 44 -8.59 1.96 -15.32
N GLY A 45 -8.00 0.89 -14.81
CA GLY A 45 -7.84 0.66 -13.37
C GLY A 45 -8.99 -0.09 -12.68
N ILE A 46 -10.12 -0.35 -13.35
CA ILE A 46 -11.16 -1.27 -12.87
C ILE A 46 -11.22 -2.45 -13.83
N MET A 47 -10.97 -3.66 -13.32
CA MET A 47 -11.13 -4.91 -14.09
C MET A 47 -12.62 -5.27 -14.16
N LYS A 48 -13.13 -5.54 -15.37
CA LYS A 48 -14.43 -6.19 -15.51
C LYS A 48 -14.27 -7.69 -15.36
N VAL A 49 -15.13 -8.23 -14.51
CA VAL A 49 -15.23 -9.65 -14.22
C VAL A 49 -16.35 -10.23 -15.07
N ASP A 50 -16.09 -11.36 -15.73
CA ASP A 50 -17.14 -12.14 -16.40
C ASP A 50 -17.85 -13.10 -15.44
N GLU A 51 -18.95 -13.71 -15.88
CA GLU A 51 -19.76 -14.59 -15.02
C GLU A 51 -18.95 -15.76 -14.45
N GLN A 52 -17.98 -16.30 -15.18
CA GLN A 52 -17.18 -17.43 -14.70
C GLN A 52 -16.21 -16.99 -13.60
N GLN A 53 -15.54 -15.85 -13.80
CA GLN A 53 -14.63 -15.26 -12.84
C GLN A 53 -15.38 -14.79 -11.58
N GLU A 54 -16.59 -14.25 -11.73
CA GLU A 54 -17.43 -13.83 -10.62
C GLU A 54 -17.76 -15.02 -9.71
N GLN A 55 -18.21 -16.13 -10.31
CA GLN A 55 -18.48 -17.37 -9.58
C GLN A 55 -17.23 -17.93 -8.90
N ALA A 56 -16.04 -17.75 -9.48
CA ALA A 56 -14.79 -18.17 -8.87
C ALA A 56 -14.41 -17.31 -7.65
N TYR A 57 -14.57 -15.99 -7.73
CA TYR A 57 -14.23 -15.07 -6.63
C TYR A 57 -15.23 -15.10 -5.47
N LEU A 58 -16.51 -15.43 -5.76
CA LEU A 58 -17.54 -15.55 -4.73
C LEU A 58 -17.45 -16.85 -3.91
N LYS A 59 -16.71 -17.86 -4.39
CA LYS A 59 -16.46 -19.08 -3.63
C LYS A 59 -15.42 -18.78 -2.53
N ARG A 60 -15.88 -18.82 -1.27
CA ARG A 60 -15.05 -18.68 -0.07
C ARG A 60 -14.40 -20.00 0.33
#